data_AF-A0A448BNM0-F1
#
_entry.id   AF-A0A448BNM0-F1
#
_cell.length_a   1.000
_cell.length_b   1.000
_cell.length_c   1.000
_cell.angle_alpha   90.00
_cell.angle_beta   90.00
_cell.angle_gamma   90.00
#
_symmetry.space_group_name_H-M   'P 1'
#
loop_
_entity.id
_entity.type
_entity.pdbx_description
1 polymer ?
#
loop_
_entity_poly.entity_id
_entity_poly.type
_entity_poly.pdbx_seq_one_letter_code
_entity_poly.pdbx_strand_id
1 'polypeptide(L)'
;MKKLSGIIVLLLAGAALYLALKTSPIDPLAWDAPAAPQMTGVLEPNDTLMKAELLGQGQLHGPEDTAVDSQGRVYAGLADGRVVRLDASGKVETFVDTGGRPLGMDFDAAGNLILADAWKGLLRIDPQGKVETLATEADGVPFAFTDDLDIASDGRIYFSDASSKFHQPDYILDLLEARPHGRLLRYDPSTGKTEVLLKDLYFANGVALSANEDFVLVNETYRYRITRYWLKGEKAGQHEVFIDNLPGLPDNLQGDRKGTFWVALPTPRKADADFLHRHPWLKAQLAKLPRMFLPKPTAYGLVIAIDEQGRIVRSLHDTSGHHLRMITSAKPVGDQLYFGSLENDRIGRLAIP
;
A
#
# COMPACT_ATOMS: atom_id res chain seq x y z
N MET A 1 16.94 40.61 24.42
CA MET A 1 17.60 40.13 23.18
C MET A 1 18.78 39.20 23.46
N LYS A 2 19.88 39.63 24.12
CA LYS A 2 21.08 38.78 24.36
C LYS A 2 20.81 37.44 25.09
N LYS A 3 19.92 37.41 26.10
CA LYS A 3 19.54 36.18 26.81
C LYS A 3 18.75 35.18 25.95
N LEU A 4 17.91 35.68 25.06
CA LEU A 4 17.13 34.85 24.13
C LEU A 4 18.05 34.22 23.06
N SER A 5 19.02 34.99 22.56
CA SER A 5 20.06 34.49 21.66
C SER A 5 20.91 33.39 22.29
N GLY A 6 21.26 33.52 23.59
CA GLY A 6 22.02 32.49 24.31
C GLY A 6 21.27 31.16 24.47
N ILE A 7 19.95 31.22 24.74
CA ILE A 7 19.11 30.02 24.85
C ILE A 7 18.99 29.30 23.51
N ILE A 8 18.80 30.03 22.40
CA ILE A 8 18.74 29.44 21.06
C ILE A 8 20.05 28.73 20.71
N VAL A 9 21.19 29.35 21.00
CA VAL A 9 22.51 28.75 20.75
C VAL A 9 22.69 27.45 21.55
N LEU A 10 22.30 27.43 22.83
CA LEU A 10 22.35 26.23 23.66
C LEU A 10 21.44 25.11 23.14
N LEU A 11 20.23 25.45 22.68
CA LEU A 11 19.30 24.48 22.10
C LEU A 11 19.86 23.89 20.80
N LEU A 12 20.42 24.72 19.92
CA LEU A 12 21.05 24.26 18.67
C LEU A 12 22.28 23.39 18.94
N ALA A 13 23.13 23.78 19.92
CA ALA A 13 24.28 22.99 20.32
C ALA A 13 23.86 21.65 20.93
N GLY A 14 22.81 21.62 21.75
CA GLY A 14 22.23 20.40 22.30
C GLY A 14 21.66 19.49 21.22
N ALA A 15 20.94 20.04 20.24
CA ALA A 15 20.43 19.28 19.09
C ALA A 15 21.55 18.72 18.21
N ALA A 16 22.59 19.52 17.94
CA ALA A 16 23.76 19.07 17.18
C ALA A 16 24.51 17.95 17.90
N LEU A 17 24.70 18.09 19.22
CA LEU A 17 25.33 17.06 20.04
C LEU A 17 24.50 15.77 20.07
N TYR A 18 23.17 15.88 20.20
CA TYR A 18 22.26 14.75 20.10
C TYR A 18 22.40 13.99 18.77
N LEU A 19 22.36 14.73 17.66
CA LEU A 19 22.50 14.14 16.32
C LEU A 19 23.88 13.51 16.11
N ALA A 20 24.94 14.10 16.65
CA ALA A 20 26.30 13.58 16.55
C ALA A 20 26.49 12.29 17.37
N LEU A 21 25.90 12.19 18.56
CA LEU A 21 26.07 11.04 19.46
C LEU A 21 25.13 9.88 19.13
N LYS A 22 23.94 10.15 18.61
CA LYS A 22 22.95 9.10 18.30
C LYS A 22 23.28 8.44 16.96
N THR A 23 23.41 7.11 16.95
CA THR A 23 23.56 6.34 15.71
C THR A 23 22.26 6.39 14.90
N SER A 24 22.38 6.37 13.56
CA SER A 24 21.19 6.29 12.72
C SER A 24 20.62 4.87 12.80
N PRO A 25 19.28 4.70 12.87
CA PRO A 25 18.66 3.38 12.83
C PRO A 25 18.63 2.77 11.42
N ILE A 26 19.07 3.52 10.41
CA ILE A 26 19.02 3.14 8.99
C ILE A 26 20.37 3.31 8.31
N ASP A 27 20.56 2.60 7.21
CA ASP A 27 21.69 2.75 6.28
C ASP A 27 21.19 3.23 4.90
N PRO A 28 20.95 4.54 4.74
CA PRO A 28 20.18 5.06 3.63
C PRO A 28 20.93 5.03 2.29
N LEU A 29 20.27 4.52 1.25
CA LEU A 29 20.77 4.53 -0.13
C LEU A 29 20.41 5.86 -0.83
N ALA A 30 21.33 6.43 -1.59
CA ALA A 30 21.01 7.58 -2.45
C ALA A 30 20.18 7.11 -3.65
N TRP A 31 19.18 7.91 -4.02
CA TRP A 31 18.44 7.67 -5.26
C TRP A 31 18.09 8.99 -5.94
N ASP A 32 18.48 9.10 -7.20
CA ASP A 32 18.11 10.20 -8.08
C ASP A 32 16.78 9.89 -8.76
N ALA A 33 15.69 10.27 -8.08
CA ALA A 33 14.36 10.14 -8.65
C ALA A 33 14.26 10.96 -9.95
N PRO A 34 13.62 10.42 -11.02
CA PRO A 34 13.29 11.17 -12.22
C PRO A 34 12.37 12.34 -11.87
N ALA A 35 12.32 13.36 -12.73
CA ALA A 35 11.40 14.48 -12.54
C ALA A 35 9.94 13.97 -12.55
N ALA A 36 9.14 14.43 -11.56
CA ALA A 36 7.74 14.04 -11.48
C ALA A 36 6.99 14.40 -12.77
N PRO A 37 6.09 13.52 -13.26
CA PRO A 37 5.28 13.82 -14.43
C PRO A 37 4.38 15.03 -14.16
N GLN A 38 4.09 15.80 -15.21
CA GLN A 38 3.14 16.91 -15.11
C GLN A 38 1.71 16.38 -14.97
N MET A 39 0.95 16.96 -14.05
CA MET A 39 -0.47 16.64 -13.82
C MET A 39 -1.35 17.31 -14.89
N THR A 40 -1.27 16.80 -16.12
CA THR A 40 -1.97 17.33 -17.30
C THR A 40 -2.57 16.19 -18.13
N GLY A 41 -3.52 16.51 -19.02
CA GLY A 41 -4.18 15.51 -19.86
C GLY A 41 -4.92 14.47 -19.02
N VAL A 42 -4.56 13.19 -19.17
CA VAL A 42 -5.19 12.10 -18.40
C VAL A 42 -4.94 12.19 -16.88
N LEU A 43 -3.93 12.94 -16.45
CA LEU A 43 -3.58 13.18 -15.04
C LEU A 43 -4.06 14.55 -14.52
N GLU A 44 -4.83 15.29 -15.32
CA GLU A 44 -5.29 16.63 -14.92
C GLU A 44 -6.13 16.56 -13.62
N PRO A 45 -5.80 17.38 -12.60
CA PRO A 45 -6.54 17.40 -11.35
C PRO A 45 -8.04 17.62 -11.58
N ASN A 46 -8.85 16.83 -10.90
CA ASN A 46 -10.31 16.90 -10.94
C ASN A 46 -10.90 16.61 -9.55
N ASP A 47 -12.22 16.57 -9.42
CA ASP A 47 -12.88 16.26 -8.15
C ASP A 47 -13.85 15.08 -8.28
N THR A 48 -13.50 14.10 -9.13
CA THR A 48 -14.36 12.92 -9.36
C THR A 48 -14.57 12.12 -8.08
N LEU A 49 -13.55 12.01 -7.21
CA LEU A 49 -13.66 11.27 -5.94
C LEU A 49 -14.64 11.92 -4.95
N MET A 50 -14.92 13.22 -5.08
CA MET A 50 -15.93 13.89 -4.25
C MET A 50 -17.37 13.40 -4.52
N LYS A 51 -17.58 12.65 -5.61
CA LYS A 51 -18.87 12.03 -5.94
C LYS A 51 -19.07 10.66 -5.26
N ALA A 52 -18.04 10.14 -4.59
CA ALA A 52 -18.13 8.86 -3.92
C ALA A 52 -19.14 8.93 -2.77
N GLU A 53 -19.96 7.90 -2.64
CA GLU A 53 -20.73 7.65 -1.44
C GLU A 53 -19.79 7.27 -0.29
N LEU A 54 -20.11 7.71 0.93
CA LEU A 54 -19.31 7.46 2.11
C LEU A 54 -19.98 6.39 2.97
N LEU A 55 -19.36 5.21 3.04
CA LEU A 55 -19.85 4.08 3.84
C LEU A 55 -19.18 4.10 5.22
N GLY A 56 -19.96 3.84 6.27
CA GLY A 56 -19.46 3.72 7.64
C GLY A 56 -18.89 5.01 8.23
N GLN A 57 -19.20 6.18 7.67
CA GLN A 57 -18.61 7.46 8.07
C GLN A 57 -18.72 7.70 9.59
N GLY A 58 -17.58 8.04 10.20
CA GLY A 58 -17.46 8.29 11.65
C GLY A 58 -17.47 7.03 12.52
N GLN A 59 -17.58 5.84 11.93
CA GLN A 59 -17.57 4.55 12.64
C GLN A 59 -16.30 3.73 12.37
N LEU A 60 -15.51 4.12 11.37
CA LEU A 60 -14.27 3.45 10.98
C LEU A 60 -13.05 4.28 11.41
N HIS A 61 -11.88 3.66 11.43
CA HIS A 61 -10.62 4.37 11.62
C HIS A 61 -9.53 3.68 10.80
N GLY A 62 -9.09 4.36 9.75
CA GLY A 62 -8.10 3.86 8.81
C GLY A 62 -8.47 2.53 8.15
N PRO A 63 -9.65 2.41 7.49
CA PRO A 63 -10.02 1.21 6.74
C PRO A 63 -9.10 1.05 5.53
N GLU A 64 -8.00 0.32 5.65
CA GLU A 64 -6.92 0.23 4.63
C GLU A 64 -7.45 -0.31 3.29
N ASP A 65 -7.78 -1.60 3.25
CA ASP A 65 -8.27 -2.29 2.06
C ASP A 65 -9.71 -2.72 2.30
N THR A 66 -10.39 -2.98 1.19
CA THR A 66 -11.77 -3.43 1.19
C THR A 66 -11.94 -4.67 0.35
N ALA A 67 -12.80 -5.58 0.78
CA ALA A 67 -13.30 -6.68 -0.03
C ALA A 67 -14.83 -6.72 0.01
N VAL A 68 -15.46 -7.27 -1.01
CA VAL A 68 -16.92 -7.39 -1.07
C VAL A 68 -17.27 -8.85 -1.30
N ASP A 69 -18.11 -9.40 -0.44
CA ASP A 69 -18.54 -10.79 -0.58
C ASP A 69 -19.67 -10.96 -1.61
N SER A 70 -20.05 -12.21 -1.86
CA SER A 70 -21.14 -12.56 -2.79
C SER A 70 -22.53 -12.07 -2.36
N GLN A 71 -22.68 -11.59 -1.12
CA GLN A 71 -23.91 -10.97 -0.60
C GLN A 71 -23.89 -9.44 -0.70
N GLY A 72 -22.81 -8.86 -1.22
CA GLY A 72 -22.62 -7.41 -1.34
C GLY A 72 -22.24 -6.73 -0.02
N ARG A 73 -21.83 -7.49 1.00
CA ARG A 73 -21.34 -6.93 2.26
C ARG A 73 -19.88 -6.48 2.07
N VAL A 74 -19.56 -5.29 2.57
CA VAL A 74 -18.24 -4.69 2.44
C VAL A 74 -17.43 -5.00 3.69
N TYR A 75 -16.24 -5.55 3.53
CA TYR A 75 -15.29 -5.84 4.59
C TYR A 75 -14.16 -4.82 4.53
N ALA A 76 -13.63 -4.43 5.69
CA ALA A 76 -12.48 -3.53 5.75
C ALA A 76 -11.58 -3.80 6.95
N GLY A 77 -10.28 -3.64 6.74
CA GLY A 77 -9.24 -3.78 7.74
C GLY A 77 -8.98 -2.47 8.47
N LEU A 78 -9.22 -2.42 9.78
CA LEU A 78 -9.08 -1.20 10.58
C LEU A 78 -7.72 -1.06 11.25
N ALA A 79 -7.44 0.17 11.68
CA ALA A 79 -6.16 0.51 12.25
C ALA A 79 -5.81 -0.18 13.58
N ASP A 80 -6.83 -0.68 14.28
CA ASP A 80 -6.72 -1.37 15.57
C ASP A 80 -6.63 -2.90 15.45
N GLY A 81 -6.55 -3.44 14.24
CA GLY A 81 -6.41 -4.89 13.99
C GLY A 81 -7.72 -5.61 13.69
N ARG A 82 -8.86 -4.94 13.85
CA ARG A 82 -10.17 -5.52 13.53
C ARG A 82 -10.42 -5.54 12.03
N VAL A 83 -11.05 -6.60 11.57
CA VAL A 83 -11.78 -6.61 10.30
C VAL A 83 -13.26 -6.37 10.63
N VAL A 84 -13.83 -5.34 10.03
CA VAL A 84 -15.25 -5.02 10.15
C VAL A 84 -16.01 -5.40 8.89
N ARG A 85 -17.32 -5.56 9.02
CA ARG A 85 -18.24 -5.80 7.91
C ARG A 85 -19.38 -4.79 7.94
N LEU A 86 -19.73 -4.30 6.77
CA LEU A 86 -20.84 -3.39 6.51
C LEU A 86 -21.88 -4.12 5.68
N ASP A 87 -23.14 -4.10 6.13
CA ASP A 87 -24.26 -4.59 5.34
C ASP A 87 -24.82 -3.50 4.40
N ALA A 88 -25.80 -3.86 3.57
CA ALA A 88 -26.44 -2.94 2.63
C ALA A 88 -27.16 -1.76 3.30
N SER A 89 -27.45 -1.84 4.61
CA SER A 89 -28.02 -0.72 5.38
C SER A 89 -26.96 0.25 5.91
N GLY A 90 -25.67 -0.09 5.76
CA GLY A 90 -24.54 0.68 6.28
C GLY A 90 -24.23 0.38 7.75
N LYS A 91 -24.83 -0.66 8.34
CA LYS A 91 -24.51 -1.07 9.72
C LYS A 91 -23.12 -1.70 9.76
N VAL A 92 -22.26 -1.17 10.63
CA VAL A 92 -20.91 -1.68 10.87
C VAL A 92 -20.93 -2.69 12.02
N GLU A 93 -20.35 -3.86 11.82
CA GLU A 93 -20.09 -4.85 12.86
C GLU A 93 -18.66 -5.37 12.82
N THR A 94 -18.11 -5.75 13.96
CA THR A 94 -16.80 -6.43 13.99
C THR A 94 -17.00 -7.87 13.53
N PHE A 95 -16.28 -8.25 12.47
CA PHE A 95 -16.28 -9.62 11.96
C PHE A 95 -15.25 -10.46 12.72
N VAL A 96 -14.02 -9.97 12.83
CA VAL A 96 -12.96 -10.62 13.61
C VAL A 96 -11.93 -9.59 14.09
N ASP A 97 -11.18 -9.94 15.13
CA ASP A 97 -9.97 -9.24 15.55
C ASP A 97 -8.77 -10.17 15.35
N THR A 98 -7.84 -9.76 14.50
CA THR A 98 -6.63 -10.53 14.18
C THR A 98 -5.55 -10.39 15.25
N GLY A 99 -5.63 -9.35 16.09
CA GLY A 99 -4.54 -8.90 16.96
C GLY A 99 -3.29 -8.46 16.19
N GLY A 100 -3.43 -8.13 14.90
CA GLY A 100 -2.37 -7.69 13.99
C GLY A 100 -2.73 -6.37 13.30
N ARG A 101 -2.42 -6.26 12.01
CA ARG A 101 -2.80 -5.12 11.17
C ARG A 101 -3.23 -5.64 9.79
N PRO A 102 -4.54 -5.77 9.54
CA PRO A 102 -5.10 -6.13 8.23
C PRO A 102 -4.78 -5.05 7.18
N LEU A 103 -4.15 -5.41 6.06
CA LEU A 103 -3.71 -4.46 5.03
C LEU A 103 -4.17 -4.78 3.61
N GLY A 104 -4.37 -6.06 3.26
CA GLY A 104 -4.87 -6.44 1.93
C GLY A 104 -5.72 -7.68 2.01
N MET A 105 -6.84 -7.73 1.30
CA MET A 105 -7.79 -8.83 1.43
C MET A 105 -8.61 -9.12 0.18
N ASP A 106 -8.94 -10.39 -0.01
CA ASP A 106 -9.89 -10.83 -1.04
C ASP A 106 -10.59 -12.13 -0.64
N PHE A 107 -11.73 -12.42 -1.25
CA PHE A 107 -12.47 -13.65 -1.01
C PHE A 107 -12.00 -14.77 -1.92
N ASP A 108 -11.70 -15.93 -1.35
CA ASP A 108 -11.49 -17.15 -2.14
C ASP A 108 -12.82 -17.69 -2.72
N ALA A 109 -12.72 -18.65 -3.63
CA ALA A 109 -13.89 -19.28 -4.26
C ALA A 109 -14.80 -20.06 -3.28
N ALA A 110 -14.31 -20.37 -2.07
CA ALA A 110 -15.08 -21.01 -1.01
C ALA A 110 -15.76 -20.00 -0.07
N GLY A 111 -15.55 -18.70 -0.29
CA GLY A 111 -16.11 -17.62 0.53
C GLY A 111 -15.33 -17.36 1.82
N ASN A 112 -14.10 -17.85 1.94
CA ASN A 112 -13.21 -17.44 3.02
C ASN A 112 -12.55 -16.12 2.65
N LEU A 113 -12.37 -15.24 3.64
CA LEU A 113 -11.57 -14.04 3.47
C LEU A 113 -10.10 -14.40 3.63
N ILE A 114 -9.32 -14.25 2.55
CA ILE A 114 -7.87 -14.32 2.60
C ILE A 114 -7.37 -12.92 2.96
N LEU A 115 -6.45 -12.85 3.91
CA LEU A 115 -6.00 -11.59 4.48
C LEU A 115 -4.47 -11.56 4.61
N ALA A 116 -3.86 -10.53 4.04
CA ALA A 116 -2.51 -10.09 4.34
C ALA A 116 -2.55 -9.25 5.63
N ASP A 117 -1.94 -9.78 6.69
CA ASP A 117 -1.79 -9.08 7.95
C ASP A 117 -0.31 -8.76 8.19
N ALA A 118 -0.01 -7.48 8.42
CA ALA A 118 1.35 -6.97 8.54
C ALA A 118 2.20 -7.66 9.62
N TRP A 119 1.55 -8.24 10.64
CA TRP A 119 2.20 -8.89 11.77
C TRP A 119 1.97 -10.40 11.83
N LYS A 120 0.87 -10.88 11.28
CA LYS A 120 0.45 -12.28 11.38
C LYS A 120 0.72 -13.09 10.12
N GLY A 121 1.18 -12.45 9.04
CA GLY A 121 1.45 -13.09 7.77
C GLY A 121 0.19 -13.25 6.93
N LEU A 122 0.15 -14.32 6.12
CA LEU A 122 -1.01 -14.65 5.30
C LEU A 122 -2.01 -15.46 6.12
N LEU A 123 -3.24 -14.99 6.21
CA LEU A 123 -4.32 -15.57 6.99
C LEU A 123 -5.50 -16.00 6.10
N ARG A 124 -6.25 -17.00 6.57
CA ARG A 124 -7.57 -17.38 6.08
C ARG A 124 -8.59 -17.22 7.20
N ILE A 125 -9.71 -16.57 6.91
CA ILE A 125 -10.81 -16.37 7.85
C ILE A 125 -12.08 -16.95 7.24
N ASP A 126 -12.65 -17.97 7.89
CA ASP A 126 -13.89 -18.60 7.41
C ASP A 126 -15.12 -17.69 7.64
N PRO A 127 -16.29 -17.99 7.03
CA PRO A 127 -17.50 -17.17 7.23
C PRO A 127 -18.01 -17.08 8.67
N GLN A 128 -17.54 -17.96 9.57
CA GLN A 128 -17.85 -17.95 11.00
C GLN A 128 -16.85 -17.11 11.81
N GLY A 129 -15.81 -16.56 11.17
CA GLY A 129 -14.79 -15.73 11.80
C GLY A 129 -13.63 -16.52 12.40
N LYS A 130 -13.47 -17.82 12.06
CA LYS A 130 -12.32 -18.61 12.51
C LYS A 130 -11.08 -18.21 11.71
N VAL A 131 -10.06 -17.74 12.40
CA VAL A 131 -8.77 -17.36 11.82
C VAL A 131 -7.82 -18.56 11.77
N GLU A 132 -7.19 -18.76 10.63
CA GLU A 132 -6.12 -19.73 10.40
C GLU A 132 -4.94 -19.04 9.73
N THR A 133 -3.72 -19.29 10.23
CA THR A 133 -2.50 -18.79 9.60
C THR A 133 -2.07 -19.75 8.50
N LEU A 134 -1.94 -19.24 7.27
CA LEU A 134 -1.51 -19.98 6.10
C LEU A 134 0.02 -19.96 5.94
N ALA A 135 0.65 -18.79 6.13
CA ALA A 135 2.10 -18.63 5.99
C ALA A 135 2.63 -17.46 6.82
N THR A 136 3.82 -17.64 7.39
CA THR A 136 4.55 -16.60 8.16
C THR A 136 5.98 -16.39 7.69
N GLU A 137 6.47 -17.22 6.78
CA GLU A 137 7.81 -17.16 6.24
C GLU A 137 7.89 -17.81 4.85
N ALA A 138 8.97 -17.51 4.14
CA ALA A 138 9.37 -18.20 2.92
C ALA A 138 10.90 -18.19 2.83
N ASP A 139 11.47 -19.30 2.33
CA ASP A 139 12.92 -19.51 2.21
C ASP A 139 13.70 -19.24 3.51
N GLY A 140 13.11 -19.57 4.67
CA GLY A 140 13.71 -19.36 5.99
C GLY A 140 13.78 -17.90 6.45
N VAL A 141 13.11 -16.98 5.74
CA VAL A 141 13.02 -15.56 6.12
C VAL A 141 11.59 -15.25 6.55
N PRO A 142 11.35 -14.97 7.84
CA PRO A 142 10.05 -14.53 8.35
C PRO A 142 9.53 -13.31 7.62
N PHE A 143 8.21 -13.23 7.45
CA PHE A 143 7.56 -12.00 6.99
C PHE A 143 7.63 -10.96 8.10
N ALA A 144 7.93 -9.71 7.74
CA ALA A 144 7.89 -8.60 8.70
C ALA A 144 6.79 -7.60 8.35
N PHE A 145 6.30 -7.59 7.10
CA PHE A 145 5.32 -6.62 6.65
C PHE A 145 4.50 -7.17 5.48
N THR A 146 3.68 -8.19 5.72
CA THR A 146 2.74 -8.72 4.71
C THR A 146 1.67 -7.69 4.40
N ASP A 147 1.51 -7.31 3.13
CA ASP A 147 0.86 -6.04 2.77
C ASP A 147 -0.38 -6.23 1.90
N ASP A 148 -0.22 -6.72 0.66
CA ASP A 148 -1.32 -6.92 -0.29
C ASP A 148 -1.34 -8.32 -0.90
N LEU A 149 -2.47 -8.70 -1.51
CA LEU A 149 -2.64 -10.00 -2.17
C LEU A 149 -3.62 -9.97 -3.33
N ASP A 150 -3.47 -10.97 -4.21
CA ASP A 150 -4.46 -11.31 -5.23
C ASP A 150 -4.56 -12.84 -5.40
N ILE A 151 -5.76 -13.32 -5.72
CA ILE A 151 -6.07 -14.76 -5.78
C ILE A 151 -6.27 -15.17 -7.24
N ALA A 152 -5.50 -16.15 -7.70
CA ALA A 152 -5.67 -16.74 -9.02
C ALA A 152 -6.87 -17.68 -9.08
N SER A 153 -7.34 -17.94 -10.29
CA SER A 153 -8.45 -18.80 -10.63
C SER A 153 -8.26 -20.26 -10.19
N ASP A 154 -7.01 -20.70 -10.02
CA ASP A 154 -6.64 -22.01 -9.49
C ASP A 154 -6.53 -22.05 -7.95
N GLY A 155 -6.78 -20.92 -7.28
CA GLY A 155 -6.72 -20.74 -5.84
C GLY A 155 -5.33 -20.39 -5.29
N ARG A 156 -4.29 -20.29 -6.12
CA ARG A 156 -2.99 -19.81 -5.66
C ARG A 156 -3.08 -18.34 -5.28
N ILE A 157 -2.44 -18.00 -4.17
CA ILE A 157 -2.46 -16.64 -3.61
C ILE A 157 -1.11 -16.00 -3.89
N TYR A 158 -1.11 -14.89 -4.62
CA TYR A 158 0.06 -14.05 -4.83
C TYR A 158 -0.01 -12.92 -3.83
N PHE A 159 1.08 -12.64 -3.12
CA PHE A 159 1.06 -11.64 -2.07
C PHE A 159 2.44 -11.02 -1.87
N SER A 160 2.47 -9.89 -1.20
CA SER A 160 3.69 -9.15 -0.93
C SER A 160 4.12 -9.23 0.53
N ASP A 161 5.43 -9.23 0.73
CA ASP A 161 6.08 -8.85 1.98
C ASP A 161 6.82 -7.55 1.70
N ALA A 162 6.25 -6.42 2.13
CA ALA A 162 6.71 -5.08 1.76
C ALA A 162 8.14 -4.82 2.19
N SER A 163 8.51 -5.36 3.35
CA SER A 163 9.86 -5.29 3.87
C SER A 163 10.16 -6.51 4.70
N SER A 164 11.25 -7.21 4.39
CA SER A 164 11.77 -8.26 5.26
C SER A 164 12.55 -7.72 6.46
N LYS A 165 12.70 -6.39 6.59
CA LYS A 165 13.51 -5.74 7.64
C LYS A 165 12.69 -4.90 8.61
N PHE A 166 11.75 -4.09 8.11
CA PHE A 166 10.97 -3.16 8.91
C PHE A 166 9.53 -3.64 9.07
N HIS A 167 8.98 -3.50 10.27
CA HIS A 167 7.56 -3.74 10.52
C HIS A 167 6.70 -2.51 10.19
N GLN A 168 5.39 -2.71 10.07
CA GLN A 168 4.41 -1.69 9.69
C GLN A 168 4.57 -0.32 10.34
N PRO A 169 4.79 -0.19 11.66
CA PRO A 169 4.94 1.11 12.27
C PRO A 169 6.11 1.89 11.67
N ASP A 170 7.20 1.21 11.30
CA ASP A 170 8.47 1.82 10.90
C ASP A 170 8.63 1.99 9.39
N TYR A 171 7.53 1.95 8.62
CA TYR A 171 7.53 2.16 7.17
C TYR A 171 8.25 3.45 6.73
N ILE A 172 8.17 4.54 7.50
CA ILE A 172 8.90 5.78 7.18
C ILE A 172 10.43 5.58 7.28
N LEU A 173 10.91 4.75 8.22
CA LEU A 173 12.34 4.43 8.28
C LEU A 173 12.77 3.64 7.06
N ASP A 174 11.93 2.72 6.56
CA ASP A 174 12.21 1.99 5.34
C ASP A 174 12.23 2.92 4.10
N LEU A 175 11.25 3.84 3.99
CA LEU A 175 11.23 4.87 2.95
C LEU A 175 12.52 5.71 2.96
N LEU A 176 12.97 6.12 4.15
CA LEU A 176 14.22 6.87 4.30
C LEU A 176 15.44 6.00 4.02
N GLU A 177 15.42 4.71 4.35
CA GLU A 177 16.49 3.78 4.02
C GLU A 177 16.58 3.58 2.50
N ALA A 178 15.44 3.50 1.82
CA ALA A 178 15.31 3.35 0.37
C ALA A 178 16.11 2.15 -0.18
N ARG A 179 16.11 1.03 0.56
CA ARG A 179 16.76 -0.23 0.21
C ARG A 179 15.73 -1.29 -0.21
N PRO A 180 16.14 -2.29 -1.00
CA PRO A 180 15.21 -3.23 -1.62
C PRO A 180 14.93 -4.45 -0.72
N HIS A 181 14.14 -4.27 0.35
CA HIS A 181 13.81 -5.37 1.28
C HIS A 181 12.51 -6.12 0.94
N GLY A 182 11.81 -5.70 -0.12
CA GLY A 182 10.51 -6.24 -0.49
C GLY A 182 10.60 -7.55 -1.29
N ARG A 183 9.54 -8.36 -1.18
CA ARG A 183 9.40 -9.65 -1.88
C ARG A 183 8.00 -9.83 -2.43
N LEU A 184 7.91 -10.45 -3.61
CA LEU A 184 6.67 -11.00 -4.16
C LEU A 184 6.69 -12.52 -3.95
N LEU A 185 5.62 -13.04 -3.39
CA LEU A 185 5.48 -14.44 -2.99
C LEU A 185 4.25 -15.08 -3.62
N ARG A 186 4.24 -16.41 -3.60
CA ARG A 186 3.09 -17.23 -4.00
C ARG A 186 2.87 -18.36 -3.01
N TYR A 187 1.66 -18.47 -2.47
CA TYR A 187 1.20 -19.57 -1.64
C TYR A 187 0.31 -20.51 -2.43
N ASP A 188 0.59 -21.81 -2.35
CA ASP A 188 -0.23 -22.87 -2.97
C ASP A 188 -1.04 -23.61 -1.89
N PRO A 189 -2.37 -23.39 -1.79
CA PRO A 189 -3.19 -23.99 -0.74
C PRO A 189 -3.30 -25.52 -0.83
N SER A 190 -3.00 -26.12 -1.99
CA SER A 190 -3.03 -27.58 -2.14
C SER A 190 -1.83 -28.26 -1.48
N THR A 191 -0.72 -27.54 -1.32
CA THR A 191 0.52 -28.06 -0.73
C THR A 191 0.91 -27.39 0.58
N GLY A 192 0.31 -26.24 0.90
CA GLY A 192 0.68 -25.42 2.06
C GLY A 192 2.06 -24.76 1.93
N LYS A 193 2.61 -24.65 0.71
CA LYS A 193 3.95 -24.11 0.48
C LYS A 193 3.89 -22.68 -0.03
N THR A 194 4.84 -21.87 0.44
CA THR A 194 5.12 -20.52 -0.06
C THR A 194 6.43 -20.49 -0.82
N GLU A 195 6.44 -19.85 -1.99
CA GLU A 195 7.60 -19.62 -2.84
C GLU A 195 7.86 -18.12 -2.99
N VAL A 196 9.13 -17.70 -2.99
CA VAL A 196 9.53 -16.33 -3.36
C VAL A 196 9.70 -16.26 -4.87
N LEU A 197 8.85 -15.47 -5.54
CA LEU A 197 8.91 -15.28 -7.00
C LEU A 197 9.89 -14.18 -7.38
N LEU A 198 9.89 -13.09 -6.60
CA LEU A 198 10.77 -11.95 -6.80
C LEU A 198 11.21 -11.39 -5.46
N LYS A 199 12.44 -10.92 -5.40
CA LYS A 199 13.06 -10.30 -4.22
C LYS A 199 13.77 -9.03 -4.64
N ASP A 200 14.34 -8.34 -3.68
CA ASP A 200 15.07 -7.10 -3.91
C ASP A 200 14.16 -6.02 -4.55
N LEU A 201 12.91 -5.93 -4.06
CA LEU A 201 11.94 -4.90 -4.44
C LEU A 201 11.99 -3.71 -3.48
N TYR A 202 11.86 -2.50 -4.02
CA TYR A 202 11.83 -1.27 -3.20
C TYR A 202 10.45 -1.01 -2.60
N PHE A 203 10.17 -1.71 -1.49
CA PHE A 203 8.89 -1.77 -0.79
C PHE A 203 7.79 -2.39 -1.66
N ALA A 204 7.65 -3.71 -1.53
CA ALA A 204 6.70 -4.51 -2.31
C ALA A 204 5.29 -4.34 -1.73
N ASN A 205 4.47 -3.50 -2.35
CA ASN A 205 3.16 -3.14 -1.82
C ASN A 205 2.07 -3.87 -2.62
N GLY A 206 1.24 -3.16 -3.38
CA GLY A 206 0.10 -3.73 -4.10
C GLY A 206 0.44 -4.87 -5.07
N VAL A 207 -0.44 -5.87 -5.15
CA VAL A 207 -0.28 -7.07 -5.99
C VAL A 207 -1.52 -7.29 -6.85
N ALA A 208 -1.36 -7.45 -8.17
CA ALA A 208 -2.48 -7.78 -9.05
C ALA A 208 -2.10 -8.70 -10.21
N LEU A 209 -2.88 -9.75 -10.39
CA LEU A 209 -2.83 -10.62 -11.57
C LEU A 209 -3.49 -9.94 -12.78
N SER A 210 -2.91 -10.16 -13.95
CA SER A 210 -3.52 -9.82 -15.24
C SER A 210 -4.86 -10.53 -15.48
N ALA A 211 -5.63 -10.06 -16.47
CA ALA A 211 -6.95 -10.64 -16.77
C ALA A 211 -6.87 -12.13 -17.13
N ASN A 212 -5.83 -12.53 -17.84
CA ASN A 212 -5.59 -13.92 -18.27
C ASN A 212 -4.62 -14.68 -17.33
N GLU A 213 -4.18 -14.05 -16.24
CA GLU A 213 -3.18 -14.61 -15.31
C GLU A 213 -1.87 -15.00 -16.02
N ASP A 214 -1.48 -14.24 -17.05
CA ASP A 214 -0.23 -14.43 -17.79
C ASP A 214 0.96 -13.82 -17.05
N PHE A 215 0.68 -12.78 -16.24
CA PHE A 215 1.63 -12.11 -15.38
C PHE A 215 0.93 -11.60 -14.10
N VAL A 216 1.76 -11.29 -13.10
CA VAL A 216 1.40 -10.59 -11.87
C VAL A 216 2.20 -9.29 -11.77
N LEU A 217 1.57 -8.23 -11.30
CA LEU A 217 2.16 -6.94 -11.02
C LEU A 217 2.45 -6.82 -9.53
N VAL A 218 3.54 -6.13 -9.19
CA VAL A 218 3.87 -5.74 -7.82
C VAL A 218 4.38 -4.30 -7.81
N ASN A 219 3.88 -3.50 -6.88
CA ASN A 219 4.32 -2.11 -6.73
C ASN A 219 5.68 -2.03 -6.03
N GLU A 220 6.52 -1.11 -6.50
CA GLU A 220 7.71 -0.67 -5.79
C GLU A 220 7.52 0.78 -5.37
N THR A 221 6.87 0.94 -4.21
CA THR A 221 6.40 2.23 -3.70
C THR A 221 7.49 3.27 -3.71
N TYR A 222 8.70 2.91 -3.26
CA TYR A 222 9.81 3.86 -3.13
C TYR A 222 10.56 4.13 -4.44
N ARG A 223 10.08 3.58 -5.56
CA ARG A 223 10.63 3.83 -6.91
C ARG A 223 9.62 4.43 -7.87
N TYR A 224 8.41 4.79 -7.40
CA TYR A 224 7.34 5.33 -8.25
C TYR A 224 7.04 4.42 -9.45
N ARG A 225 7.10 3.09 -9.29
CA ARG A 225 6.98 2.16 -10.40
C ARG A 225 6.22 0.90 -10.03
N ILE A 226 5.80 0.18 -11.06
CA ILE A 226 5.19 -1.14 -10.97
C ILE A 226 6.05 -2.11 -11.76
N THR A 227 6.36 -3.26 -11.18
CA THR A 227 7.13 -4.32 -11.81
C THR A 227 6.19 -5.47 -12.20
N ARG A 228 6.38 -5.99 -13.41
CA ARG A 228 5.66 -7.15 -13.94
C ARG A 228 6.52 -8.39 -13.82
N TYR A 229 5.97 -9.47 -13.27
CA TYR A 229 6.55 -10.81 -13.25
C TYR A 229 5.70 -11.77 -14.10
N TRP A 230 6.32 -12.40 -15.10
CA TRP A 230 5.64 -13.28 -16.05
C TRP A 230 5.41 -14.67 -15.44
N LEU A 231 4.16 -15.13 -15.46
CA LEU A 231 3.75 -16.43 -14.94
C LEU A 231 3.70 -17.50 -16.04
N LYS A 232 3.40 -17.09 -17.28
CA LYS A 232 3.21 -17.98 -18.44
C LYS A 232 4.02 -17.49 -19.65
N GLY A 233 4.08 -18.34 -20.68
CA GLY A 233 4.74 -18.02 -21.95
C GLY A 233 6.27 -18.10 -21.91
N GLU A 234 6.92 -17.64 -22.99
CA GLU A 234 8.38 -17.73 -23.16
C GLU A 234 9.17 -16.91 -22.13
N LYS A 235 8.54 -15.88 -21.56
CA LYS A 235 9.12 -15.03 -20.51
C LYS A 235 8.84 -15.54 -19.09
N ALA A 236 8.16 -16.67 -18.90
CA ALA A 236 7.81 -17.17 -17.57
C ALA A 236 9.03 -17.21 -16.63
N GLY A 237 8.87 -16.67 -15.42
CA GLY A 237 9.96 -16.52 -14.45
C GLY A 237 10.81 -15.25 -14.59
N GLN A 238 10.63 -14.47 -15.66
CA GLN A 238 11.30 -13.19 -15.86
C GLN A 238 10.44 -12.03 -15.36
N HIS A 239 11.08 -10.89 -15.10
CA HIS A 239 10.40 -9.66 -14.73
C HIS A 239 10.93 -8.46 -15.51
N GLU A 240 10.10 -7.42 -15.61
CA GLU A 240 10.46 -6.14 -16.22
C GLU A 240 9.64 -5.00 -15.60
N VAL A 241 10.13 -3.76 -15.72
CA VAL A 241 9.35 -2.59 -15.30
C VAL A 241 8.13 -2.48 -16.22
N PHE A 242 6.94 -2.44 -15.61
CA PHE A 242 5.66 -2.34 -16.32
C PHE A 242 5.31 -0.90 -16.65
N ILE A 243 5.42 -0.03 -15.65
CA ILE A 243 5.28 1.42 -15.75
C ILE A 243 6.23 2.06 -14.73
N ASP A 244 6.83 3.18 -15.10
CA ASP A 244 7.80 3.91 -14.27
C ASP A 244 7.39 5.38 -14.11
N ASN A 245 8.01 6.07 -13.16
CA ASN A 245 7.84 7.50 -12.88
C ASN A 245 6.37 7.92 -12.66
N LEU A 246 5.65 7.19 -11.81
CA LEU A 246 4.28 7.50 -11.40
C LEU A 246 4.16 8.87 -10.73
N PRO A 247 2.97 9.51 -10.79
CA PRO A 247 2.72 10.84 -10.20
C PRO A 247 2.64 10.85 -8.67
N GLY A 248 2.72 9.69 -8.02
CA GLY A 248 2.70 9.50 -6.57
C GLY A 248 3.39 8.20 -6.18
N LEU A 249 3.44 7.92 -4.87
CA LEU A 249 3.87 6.63 -4.34
C LEU A 249 2.76 5.59 -4.60
N PRO A 250 2.98 4.51 -5.38
CA PRO A 250 1.98 3.48 -5.57
C PRO A 250 1.77 2.67 -4.28
N ASP A 251 0.52 2.52 -3.88
CA ASP A 251 0.06 1.71 -2.74
C ASP A 251 -0.74 0.51 -3.27
N ASN A 252 -1.82 0.02 -2.65
CA ASN A 252 -2.54 -1.16 -3.15
C ASN A 252 -3.02 -0.98 -4.61
N LEU A 253 -3.00 -2.10 -5.34
CA LEU A 253 -3.23 -2.22 -6.77
C LEU A 253 -4.18 -3.40 -7.00
N GLN A 254 -5.29 -3.18 -7.71
CA GLN A 254 -6.23 -4.27 -8.04
C GLN A 254 -6.61 -4.27 -9.52
N GLY A 255 -6.56 -5.44 -10.14
CA GLY A 255 -7.07 -5.66 -11.49
C GLY A 255 -8.60 -5.85 -11.53
N ASP A 256 -9.26 -5.34 -12.55
CA ASP A 256 -10.71 -5.51 -12.77
C ASP A 256 -11.07 -6.81 -13.53
N ARG A 257 -10.08 -7.66 -13.83
CA ARG A 257 -10.18 -8.87 -14.67
C ARG A 257 -10.65 -8.62 -16.12
N LYS A 258 -10.68 -7.36 -16.56
CA LYS A 258 -11.07 -6.90 -17.92
C LYS A 258 -9.95 -6.11 -18.60
N GLY A 259 -8.76 -6.08 -17.99
CA GLY A 259 -7.56 -5.45 -18.54
C GLY A 259 -7.28 -4.04 -18.01
N THR A 260 -7.97 -3.61 -16.95
CA THR A 260 -7.68 -2.38 -16.23
C THR A 260 -7.16 -2.70 -14.83
N PHE A 261 -6.15 -1.96 -14.41
CA PHE A 261 -5.61 -1.97 -13.07
C PHE A 261 -5.86 -0.64 -12.39
N TRP A 262 -6.42 -0.65 -11.18
CA TRP A 262 -6.64 0.53 -10.37
C TRP A 262 -5.54 0.63 -9.31
N VAL A 263 -4.86 1.77 -9.26
CA VAL A 263 -3.71 2.00 -8.38
C VAL A 263 -3.99 3.19 -7.49
N ALA A 264 -3.95 2.96 -6.18
CA ALA A 264 -4.04 4.02 -5.20
C ALA A 264 -2.70 4.78 -5.10
N LEU A 265 -2.77 6.10 -4.95
CA LEU A 265 -1.64 6.98 -4.75
C LEU A 265 -1.94 7.87 -3.54
N PRO A 266 -1.46 7.51 -2.33
CA PRO A 266 -1.92 8.16 -1.10
C PRO A 266 -1.54 9.64 -1.02
N THR A 267 -0.44 10.02 -1.67
CA THR A 267 -0.03 11.40 -1.84
C THR A 267 0.57 11.61 -3.23
N PRO A 268 0.32 12.77 -3.87
CA PRO A 268 1.09 13.21 -5.02
C PRO A 268 2.58 13.34 -4.68
N ARG A 269 3.43 13.27 -5.70
CA ARG A 269 4.88 13.49 -5.55
C ARG A 269 5.19 14.88 -5.01
N LYS A 270 6.18 14.94 -4.13
CA LYS A 270 6.68 16.19 -3.55
C LYS A 270 8.17 16.34 -3.82
N ALA A 271 8.56 17.50 -4.34
CA ALA A 271 9.95 17.78 -4.71
C ALA A 271 10.93 17.75 -3.52
N ASP A 272 10.45 18.05 -2.31
CA ASP A 272 11.24 17.98 -1.08
C ASP A 272 11.58 16.52 -0.70
N ALA A 273 10.66 15.57 -0.90
CA ALA A 273 10.92 14.14 -0.73
C ALA A 273 11.96 13.66 -1.75
N ASP A 274 11.84 14.05 -3.02
CA ASP A 274 12.82 13.70 -4.06
C ASP A 274 14.22 14.23 -3.76
N PHE A 275 14.30 15.47 -3.30
CA PHE A 275 15.56 16.07 -2.86
C PHE A 275 16.17 15.26 -1.70
N LEU A 276 15.34 14.87 -0.73
CA LEU A 276 15.79 14.10 0.42
C LEU A 276 16.35 12.72 0.02
N HIS A 277 15.74 12.03 -0.97
CA HIS A 277 16.22 10.73 -1.46
C HIS A 277 17.65 10.78 -2.03
N ARG A 278 18.09 11.92 -2.57
CA ARG A 278 19.46 12.12 -3.07
C ARG A 278 20.52 12.24 -1.97
N HIS A 279 20.11 12.47 -0.72
CA HIS A 279 21.02 12.83 0.37
C HIS A 279 20.97 11.82 1.53
N PRO A 280 21.69 10.68 1.44
CA PRO A 280 21.80 9.68 2.50
C PRO A 280 22.05 10.25 3.89
N TRP A 281 23.00 11.19 4.00
CA TRP A 281 23.34 11.79 5.29
C TRP A 281 22.17 12.55 5.92
N LEU A 282 21.37 13.28 5.12
CA LEU A 282 20.17 13.98 5.61
C LEU A 282 19.11 12.98 6.07
N LYS A 283 18.88 11.92 5.30
CA LYS A 283 17.96 10.83 5.69
C LYS A 283 18.38 10.18 7.00
N ALA A 284 19.69 9.93 7.16
CA ALA A 284 20.25 9.36 8.37
C ALA A 284 20.06 10.27 9.61
N GLN A 285 20.10 11.60 9.45
CA GLN A 285 19.82 12.52 10.55
C GLN A 285 18.32 12.63 10.84
N LEU A 286 17.46 12.71 9.82
CA LEU A 286 16.01 12.77 10.00
C LEU A 286 15.47 11.52 10.70
N ALA A 287 15.99 10.33 10.37
CA ALA A 287 15.61 9.07 10.99
C ALA A 287 15.91 9.01 12.50
N LYS A 288 16.74 9.90 13.03
CA LYS A 288 17.02 9.99 14.47
C LYS A 288 15.97 10.79 15.24
N LEU A 289 15.20 11.62 14.54
CA LEU A 289 14.25 12.56 15.13
C LEU A 289 12.89 11.88 15.42
N PRO A 290 12.11 12.42 16.39
CA PRO A 290 10.72 12.00 16.58
C PRO A 290 9.87 12.18 15.32
N ARG A 291 8.89 11.29 15.10
CA ARG A 291 8.05 11.26 13.88
C ARG A 291 7.33 12.57 13.56
N MET A 292 7.02 13.38 14.57
CA MET A 292 6.37 14.69 14.38
C MET A 292 7.18 15.68 13.52
N PHE A 293 8.50 15.45 13.36
CA PHE A 293 9.39 16.27 12.53
C PHE A 293 9.56 15.73 11.10
N LEU A 294 8.99 14.56 10.80
CA LEU A 294 9.08 13.97 9.46
C LEU A 294 8.06 14.62 8.51
N PRO A 295 8.35 14.63 7.20
CA PRO A 295 7.43 15.16 6.21
C PRO A 295 6.05 14.52 6.32
N LYS A 296 5.00 15.34 6.22
CA LYS A 296 3.62 14.87 6.23
C LYS A 296 3.10 14.68 4.80
N PRO A 297 2.21 13.70 4.57
CA PRO A 297 1.49 13.58 3.31
C PRO A 297 0.71 14.86 2.99
N THR A 298 0.51 15.12 1.71
CA THR A 298 -0.43 16.16 1.28
C THR A 298 -1.84 15.60 1.42
N ALA A 299 -2.76 16.36 2.03
CA ALA A 299 -4.18 16.00 2.03
C ALA A 299 -4.70 16.04 0.58
N TYR A 300 -4.87 14.86 -0.02
CA TYR A 300 -5.26 14.69 -1.42
C TYR A 300 -5.79 13.28 -1.62
N GLY A 301 -6.81 13.10 -2.45
CA GLY A 301 -7.24 11.79 -2.93
C GLY A 301 -6.75 11.57 -4.36
N LEU A 302 -6.02 10.49 -4.64
CA LEU A 302 -5.54 10.19 -5.98
C LEU A 302 -5.59 8.68 -6.24
N VAL A 303 -6.25 8.31 -7.34
CA VAL A 303 -6.28 6.95 -7.89
C VAL A 303 -6.06 7.06 -9.39
N ILE A 304 -5.30 6.15 -9.98
CA ILE A 304 -5.13 6.05 -11.43
C ILE A 304 -5.62 4.70 -11.94
N ALA A 305 -6.08 4.67 -13.19
CA ALA A 305 -6.39 3.45 -13.92
C ALA A 305 -5.33 3.24 -15.01
N ILE A 306 -4.80 2.03 -15.12
CA ILE A 306 -3.74 1.65 -16.03
C ILE A 306 -4.21 0.45 -16.87
N ASP A 307 -3.97 0.46 -18.17
CA ASP A 307 -4.28 -0.71 -19.02
C ASP A 307 -3.17 -1.78 -18.97
N GLU A 308 -3.39 -2.97 -19.56
CA GLU A 308 -2.37 -4.02 -19.61
C GLU A 308 -1.09 -3.69 -20.42
N GLN A 309 -1.04 -2.52 -21.06
CA GLN A 309 0.15 -2.02 -21.74
C GLN A 309 0.94 -1.01 -20.89
N GLY A 310 0.51 -0.75 -19.65
CA GLY A 310 1.17 0.18 -18.74
C GLY A 310 0.88 1.64 -19.06
N ARG A 311 -0.24 1.94 -19.75
CA ARG A 311 -0.66 3.32 -20.02
C ARG A 311 -1.68 3.76 -19.01
N ILE A 312 -1.50 4.95 -18.44
CA ILE A 312 -2.52 5.59 -17.60
C ILE A 312 -3.66 6.03 -18.51
N VAL A 313 -4.84 5.46 -18.30
CA VAL A 313 -6.05 5.74 -19.10
C VAL A 313 -7.04 6.63 -18.37
N ARG A 314 -6.91 6.78 -17.04
CA ARG A 314 -7.77 7.62 -16.22
C ARG A 314 -7.10 8.01 -14.92
N SER A 315 -7.49 9.15 -14.36
CA SER A 315 -7.20 9.51 -12.97
C SER A 315 -8.43 10.06 -12.25
N LEU A 316 -8.56 9.71 -10.97
CA LEU A 316 -9.62 10.13 -10.07
C LEU A 316 -8.99 10.91 -8.92
N HIS A 317 -9.56 12.08 -8.64
CA HIS A 317 -8.97 13.02 -7.72
C HIS A 317 -10.01 13.58 -6.74
N ASP A 318 -9.55 13.88 -5.52
CA ASP A 318 -10.15 14.83 -4.58
C ASP A 318 -9.04 15.84 -4.27
N THR A 319 -9.13 17.01 -4.91
CA THR A 319 -8.07 18.03 -4.80
C THR A 319 -8.03 18.71 -3.44
N SER A 320 -9.13 18.64 -2.68
CA SER A 320 -9.26 19.20 -1.34
C SER A 320 -8.73 18.25 -0.25
N GLY A 321 -8.78 16.93 -0.52
CA GLY A 321 -8.51 15.89 0.47
C GLY A 321 -9.49 15.92 1.65
N HIS A 322 -10.67 16.51 1.50
CA HIS A 322 -11.69 16.59 2.56
C HIS A 322 -12.68 15.43 2.50
N HIS A 323 -12.99 14.92 1.31
CA HIS A 323 -13.96 13.85 1.11
C HIS A 323 -13.27 12.49 1.24
N LEU A 324 -12.26 12.26 0.41
CA LEU A 324 -11.36 11.11 0.43
C LEU A 324 -9.93 11.60 0.28
N ARG A 325 -9.03 11.13 1.15
CA ARG A 325 -7.60 11.48 1.15
C ARG A 325 -6.77 10.28 1.52
N MET A 326 -5.47 10.30 1.23
CA MET A 326 -4.59 9.20 1.64
C MET A 326 -5.20 7.85 1.26
N ILE A 327 -5.74 7.78 0.03
CA ILE A 327 -6.37 6.57 -0.49
C ILE A 327 -5.25 5.58 -0.69
N THR A 328 -5.40 4.40 -0.10
CA THR A 328 -4.37 3.36 -0.14
C THR A 328 -4.82 2.12 -0.90
N SER A 329 -6.13 1.99 -1.19
CA SER A 329 -6.69 0.92 -2.04
C SER A 329 -7.80 1.43 -2.94
N ALA A 330 -7.99 0.77 -4.09
CA ALA A 330 -9.08 1.01 -5.03
C ALA A 330 -9.56 -0.32 -5.61
N LYS A 331 -10.56 -0.95 -4.98
CA LYS A 331 -11.05 -2.29 -5.36
C LYS A 331 -12.23 -2.21 -6.34
N PRO A 332 -12.09 -2.68 -7.59
CA PRO A 332 -13.21 -2.82 -8.52
C PRO A 332 -14.09 -4.01 -8.14
N VAL A 333 -15.40 -3.77 -8.01
CA VAL A 333 -16.41 -4.79 -7.78
C VAL A 333 -17.63 -4.49 -8.65
N GLY A 334 -17.83 -5.31 -9.69
CA GLY A 334 -18.92 -5.08 -10.65
C GLY A 334 -18.72 -3.78 -11.43
N ASP A 335 -19.62 -2.81 -11.20
CA ASP A 335 -19.59 -1.46 -11.76
C ASP A 335 -19.21 -0.40 -10.71
N GLN A 336 -18.65 -0.80 -9.57
CA GLN A 336 -18.25 0.09 -8.48
C GLN A 336 -16.76 -0.01 -8.20
N LEU A 337 -16.19 1.09 -7.68
CA LEU A 337 -14.91 1.12 -6.99
C LEU A 337 -15.15 1.37 -5.51
N TYR A 338 -14.40 0.65 -4.68
CA TYR A 338 -14.33 0.85 -3.24
C TYR A 338 -12.94 1.39 -2.88
N PHE A 339 -12.90 2.45 -2.08
CA PHE A 339 -11.66 3.12 -1.69
C PHE A 339 -11.44 3.00 -0.20
N GLY A 340 -10.34 2.38 0.18
CA GLY A 340 -9.83 2.41 1.55
C GLY A 340 -8.70 3.43 1.73
N SER A 341 -8.29 3.60 2.98
CA SER A 341 -7.35 4.61 3.44
C SER A 341 -6.84 4.32 4.85
N LEU A 342 -5.60 4.73 5.13
CA LEU A 342 -5.02 4.71 6.47
C LEU A 342 -5.50 5.82 7.42
N GLU A 343 -6.12 6.88 6.91
CA GLU A 343 -6.44 8.09 7.71
C GLU A 343 -7.94 8.41 7.82
N ASN A 344 -8.78 7.81 6.98
CA ASN A 344 -10.20 8.16 6.93
C ASN A 344 -11.02 7.43 8.00
N ASP A 345 -12.20 7.98 8.28
CA ASP A 345 -13.22 7.36 9.12
C ASP A 345 -14.36 6.69 8.32
N ARG A 346 -14.12 6.48 7.02
CA ARG A 346 -15.11 6.11 6.01
C ARG A 346 -14.45 5.31 4.88
N ILE A 347 -15.25 4.51 4.18
CA ILE A 347 -14.90 3.87 2.90
C ILE A 347 -15.60 4.67 1.80
N GLY A 348 -14.89 4.96 0.71
CA GLY A 348 -15.51 5.57 -0.47
C GLY A 348 -16.09 4.51 -1.40
N ARG A 349 -17.27 4.74 -1.98
CA ARG A 349 -17.84 3.93 -3.06
C ARG A 349 -18.22 4.81 -4.25
N LEU A 350 -17.73 4.48 -5.45
CA LEU A 350 -17.99 5.25 -6.65
C LEU A 350 -18.34 4.35 -7.83
N ALA A 351 -19.41 4.66 -8.55
CA ALA A 351 -19.75 3.98 -9.79
C ALA A 351 -18.69 4.25 -10.88
N ILE A 352 -18.22 3.19 -11.52
CA ILE A 352 -17.40 3.25 -12.73
C ILE A 352 -18.36 3.45 -13.91
N PRO A 353 -18.27 4.57 -14.64
CA PRO A 353 -19.11 4.80 -15.81
C PRO A 353 -18.78 3.88 -16.98
#